data_AF-A0A3B8LI09-F1
#
_entry.id   AF-A0A3B8LI09-F1
#
_cell.length_a   1.000
_cell.length_b   1.000
_cell.length_c   1.000
_cell.angle_alpha   90.00
_cell.angle_beta   90.00
_cell.angle_gamma   90.00
#
_symmetry.space_group_name_H-M   'P 1'
#
loop_
_entity.id
_entity.type
_entity.pdbx_description
1 polymer ?
#
loop_
_entity_poly.entity_id
_entity_poly.type
_entity_poly.pdbx_seq_one_letter_code
_entity_poly.pdbx_strand_id
1 'polypeptide(L)'
;MSMTFVSRCVLVCCVGFLSLCSAGCSFRPSAHLRLPPPNASFRKRVKAFQELRIKKLHFYILVDRRTGQTLNRVKRPSDWYALELGNGEKVYNIKDLTPLVPPDSKTARSIRNYKHNSRVGALSFGIGIPAAGVIGTGVMIAGLFQKDTNLILPIFGVGVAVFLGGMIGSTVMGFVHKGRAHFYRGEIITSYHPDLLKKLQIKIKRMPEIGGLQQQRPTPGPSTEY
;
A
#
# COMPACT_ATOMS: atom_id res chain seq x y z
N MET A 1 1.74 1.85 46.04
CA MET A 1 3.07 2.08 45.43
C MET A 1 2.92 3.05 44.27
N SER A 2 3.47 4.26 44.39
CA SER A 2 3.38 5.30 43.36
C SER A 2 4.44 5.04 42.28
N MET A 3 4.00 4.73 41.06
CA MET A 3 4.90 4.66 39.90
C MET A 3 5.58 6.02 39.70
N THR A 4 6.91 6.05 39.70
CA THR A 4 7.69 7.25 39.45
C THR A 4 7.45 7.76 38.03
N PHE A 5 7.58 9.08 37.83
CA PHE A 5 7.40 9.74 36.53
C PHE A 5 8.24 9.08 35.42
N VAL A 6 9.47 8.69 35.75
CA VAL A 6 10.39 7.98 34.84
C VAL A 6 9.80 6.64 34.36
N SER A 7 9.16 5.88 35.26
CA SER A 7 8.55 4.59 34.93
C SER A 7 7.38 4.73 33.95
N ARG A 8 6.63 5.84 34.03
CA ARG A 8 5.53 6.14 33.10
C ARG A 8 6.05 6.52 31.71
N CYS A 9 7.10 7.34 31.62
CA CYS A 9 7.72 7.69 30.34
C CYS A 9 8.30 6.47 29.63
N VAL A 10 9.02 5.60 30.36
CA VAL A 10 9.58 4.36 29.81
C VAL A 10 8.47 3.46 29.27
N LEU A 11 7.35 3.32 30.00
CA LEU A 11 6.23 2.49 29.56
C LEU A 11 5.57 3.03 28.28
N VAL A 12 5.36 4.35 28.17
CA VAL A 12 4.82 4.99 26.95
C VAL A 12 5.78 4.83 25.77
N CYS A 13 7.08 5.01 25.97
CA CYS A 13 8.09 4.77 24.94
C CYS A 13 8.12 3.30 24.50
N CYS A 14 8.05 2.35 25.43
CA CYS A 14 8.00 0.92 25.13
C CYS A 14 6.73 0.54 24.35
N VAL A 15 5.55 1.06 24.72
CA VAL A 15 4.30 0.84 23.98
C VAL A 15 4.36 1.49 22.59
N GLY A 16 4.94 2.69 22.49
CA GLY A 16 5.20 3.35 21.21
C GLY A 16 6.14 2.53 20.31
N PHE A 17 7.22 2.00 20.87
CA PHE A 17 8.18 1.18 20.13
C PHE A 17 7.59 -0.17 19.74
N LEU A 18 6.86 -0.85 20.63
CA LEU A 18 6.14 -2.10 20.33
C LEU A 18 5.08 -1.91 19.25
N SER A 19 4.36 -0.78 19.25
CA SER A 19 3.40 -0.47 18.20
C SER A 19 4.08 -0.20 16.84
N LEU A 20 5.24 0.47 16.83
CA LEU A 20 6.08 0.62 15.64
C LEU A 20 6.65 -0.71 15.13
N CYS A 21 7.10 -1.60 16.01
CA CYS A 21 7.58 -2.94 15.64
C CYS A 21 6.46 -3.83 15.09
N SER A 22 5.23 -3.66 15.58
CA SER A 22 4.04 -4.38 15.08
C SER A 22 3.61 -3.94 13.68
N ALA A 23 4.12 -2.82 13.16
CA ALA A 23 3.88 -2.33 11.80
C ALA A 23 4.56 -3.17 10.70
N GLY A 24 5.22 -4.29 11.06
CA GLY A 24 5.19 -5.53 10.30
C GLY A 24 6.27 -5.69 9.22
N CYS A 25 7.11 -6.70 9.42
CA CYS A 25 7.83 -7.35 8.32
C CYS A 25 6.82 -8.11 7.46
N SER A 26 6.24 -7.45 6.45
CA SER A 26 5.44 -8.14 5.45
C SER A 26 6.38 -8.90 4.51
N PHE A 27 6.69 -10.15 4.85
CA PHE A 27 7.36 -11.07 3.94
C PHE A 27 6.38 -11.41 2.81
N ARG A 28 6.52 -10.72 1.68
CA ARG A 28 5.77 -11.07 0.47
C ARG A 28 6.67 -11.90 -0.42
N PRO A 29 6.15 -13.00 -1.01
CA PRO A 29 6.90 -13.71 -2.04
C PRO A 29 7.22 -12.72 -3.17
N SER A 30 8.51 -12.56 -3.45
CA SER A 30 8.99 -11.72 -4.56
C SER A 30 9.09 -12.61 -5.80
N ALA A 31 8.48 -12.16 -6.89
CA ALA A 31 8.60 -12.84 -8.17
C ALA A 31 9.97 -12.51 -8.79
N HIS A 32 10.79 -13.53 -9.05
CA HIS A 32 12.10 -13.35 -9.68
C HIS A 32 11.97 -13.33 -11.21
N LEU A 33 11.45 -12.22 -11.73
CA LEU A 33 11.19 -12.04 -13.15
C LEU A 33 12.51 -11.68 -13.87
N ARG A 34 12.85 -12.43 -14.92
CA ARG A 34 14.07 -12.21 -15.74
C ARG A 34 13.71 -11.86 -17.18
N LEU A 35 14.33 -10.80 -17.69
CA LEU A 35 14.26 -10.45 -19.11
C LEU A 35 15.40 -11.12 -19.89
N PRO A 36 15.16 -11.50 -21.16
CA PRO A 36 16.27 -11.83 -22.06
C PRO A 36 17.16 -10.60 -22.29
N PRO A 37 18.45 -10.79 -22.63
CA PRO A 37 19.33 -9.67 -22.92
C PRO A 37 18.85 -8.90 -24.18
N PRO A 38 19.19 -7.61 -24.33
CA PRO A 38 18.68 -6.77 -25.44
C PRO A 38 19.01 -7.30 -26.84
N ASN A 39 20.15 -7.98 -26.97
CA ASN A 39 20.65 -8.62 -28.19
C ASN A 39 20.05 -10.01 -28.46
N ALA A 40 19.11 -10.49 -27.63
CA ALA A 40 18.44 -11.76 -27.86
C ALA A 40 17.64 -11.73 -29.18
N SER A 41 17.48 -12.90 -29.81
CA SER A 41 16.73 -13.01 -31.06
C SER A 41 15.30 -12.47 -30.91
N PHE A 42 14.74 -11.93 -32.01
CA PHE A 42 13.38 -11.38 -32.01
C PHE A 42 12.35 -12.38 -31.46
N ARG A 43 12.43 -13.65 -31.86
CA ARG A 43 11.56 -14.73 -31.35
C ARG A 43 11.65 -14.89 -29.82
N LYS A 44 12.85 -14.85 -29.23
CA LYS A 44 13.03 -14.91 -27.77
C LYS A 44 12.41 -13.70 -27.07
N ARG A 45 12.56 -12.50 -27.63
CA ARG A 45 11.97 -11.27 -27.07
C ARG A 45 10.44 -11.31 -27.14
N VAL A 46 9.86 -11.76 -28.25
CA VAL A 46 8.41 -11.95 -28.39
C VAL A 46 7.88 -12.99 -27.41
N LYS A 47 8.57 -14.13 -27.24
CA LYS A 47 8.21 -15.14 -26.23
C LYS A 47 8.23 -14.56 -24.82
N ALA A 48 9.29 -13.82 -24.46
CA ALA A 48 9.36 -13.15 -23.16
C ALA A 48 8.24 -12.13 -22.95
N PHE A 49 7.85 -11.38 -24.00
CA PHE A 49 6.68 -10.50 -23.91
C PHE A 49 5.39 -11.29 -23.62
N GLN A 50 5.17 -12.42 -24.32
CA GLN A 50 3.97 -13.25 -24.10
C GLN A 50 3.93 -13.86 -22.69
N GLU A 51 5.08 -14.22 -22.13
CA GLU A 51 5.21 -14.79 -20.78
C GLU A 51 5.07 -13.73 -19.69
N LEU A 52 5.63 -12.53 -19.90
CA LEU A 52 5.73 -11.48 -18.86
C LEU A 52 4.65 -10.41 -18.97
N ARG A 53 3.79 -10.42 -19.99
CA ARG A 53 2.65 -9.49 -20.08
C ARG A 53 1.65 -9.75 -18.96
N ILE A 54 0.98 -8.71 -18.47
CA ILE A 54 -0.09 -8.85 -17.47
C ILE A 54 -1.31 -9.42 -18.19
N LYS A 55 -1.71 -10.64 -17.82
CA LYS A 55 -2.84 -11.33 -18.44
C LYS A 55 -4.13 -11.07 -17.67
N LYS A 56 -4.09 -11.18 -16.34
CA LYS A 56 -5.26 -11.01 -15.47
C LYS A 56 -4.90 -10.30 -14.18
N LEU A 57 -5.88 -9.57 -13.65
CA LEU A 57 -5.84 -9.02 -12.29
C LEU A 57 -6.76 -9.88 -11.43
N HIS A 58 -6.18 -10.65 -10.50
CA HIS A 58 -6.94 -11.41 -9.52
C HIS A 58 -7.29 -10.51 -8.36
N PHE A 59 -8.54 -10.60 -7.89
CA PHE A 59 -8.94 -10.04 -6.61
C PHE A 59 -9.23 -11.18 -5.65
N TYR A 60 -8.49 -11.25 -4.54
CA TYR A 60 -8.73 -12.25 -3.51
C TYR A 60 -9.72 -11.69 -2.52
N ILE A 61 -10.88 -12.33 -2.41
CA ILE A 61 -11.84 -12.09 -1.34
C ILE A 61 -11.70 -13.28 -0.38
N LEU A 62 -11.34 -13.01 0.87
CA LEU A 62 -11.28 -14.05 1.89
C LEU A 62 -12.68 -14.26 2.46
N VAL A 63 -13.16 -15.51 2.42
CA VAL A 63 -14.45 -15.92 2.95
C VAL A 63 -14.20 -16.84 4.14
N ASP A 64 -14.90 -16.62 5.24
CA ASP A 64 -14.85 -17.51 6.40
C ASP A 64 -15.52 -18.84 6.03
N ARG A 65 -14.76 -19.93 6.09
CA ARG A 65 -15.24 -21.27 5.74
C ARG A 65 -16.35 -21.77 6.68
N ARG A 66 -16.40 -21.30 7.93
CA ARG A 66 -17.40 -21.75 8.92
C ARG A 66 -18.72 -21.02 8.79
N THR A 67 -18.68 -19.72 8.52
CA THR A 67 -19.88 -18.88 8.49
C THR A 67 -20.37 -18.61 7.07
N GLY A 68 -19.56 -18.91 6.05
CA GLY A 68 -19.82 -18.53 4.65
C GLY A 68 -19.81 -17.01 4.44
N GLN A 69 -19.54 -16.23 5.48
CA GLN A 69 -19.52 -14.78 5.40
C GLN A 69 -18.18 -14.32 4.84
N THR A 70 -18.25 -13.36 3.93
CA THR A 70 -17.08 -12.63 3.48
C THR A 70 -16.37 -12.04 4.69
N LEU A 71 -15.12 -12.44 4.93
CA LEU A 71 -14.31 -11.83 5.97
C LEU A 71 -13.92 -10.43 5.52
N ASN A 72 -14.83 -9.48 5.73
CA ASN A 72 -14.55 -8.04 5.64
C ASN A 72 -13.41 -7.63 6.60
N ARG A 73 -12.97 -8.54 7.48
CA ARG A 73 -11.94 -8.34 8.51
C ARG A 73 -10.55 -8.88 8.20
N VAL A 74 -10.24 -9.41 7.01
CA VAL A 74 -8.82 -9.70 6.71
C VAL A 74 -8.07 -8.42 6.37
N LYS A 75 -7.45 -7.90 7.43
CA LYS A 75 -6.57 -6.74 7.50
C LYS A 75 -5.44 -6.83 6.47
N ARG A 76 -5.62 -6.26 5.27
CA ARG A 76 -4.60 -5.48 4.52
C ARG A 76 -5.04 -5.25 3.07
N PRO A 77 -5.54 -4.07 2.70
CA PRO A 77 -5.99 -3.71 1.34
C PRO A 77 -4.96 -3.96 0.22
N SER A 78 -3.69 -4.10 0.55
CA SER A 78 -2.60 -4.34 -0.39
C SER A 78 -2.31 -5.82 -0.67
N ASP A 79 -3.02 -6.76 -0.02
CA ASP A 79 -2.92 -8.23 -0.25
C ASP A 79 -4.06 -8.79 -1.12
N TRP A 80 -5.05 -7.95 -1.48
CA TRP A 80 -6.28 -8.38 -2.16
C TRP A 80 -6.11 -8.59 -3.65
N TYR A 81 -4.89 -8.55 -4.18
CA TYR A 81 -4.70 -8.75 -5.60
C TYR A 81 -3.35 -9.34 -5.94
N ALA A 82 -3.36 -10.17 -6.97
CA ALA A 82 -2.17 -10.61 -7.68
C ALA A 82 -2.33 -10.29 -9.16
N LEU A 83 -1.23 -9.88 -9.79
CA LEU A 83 -1.15 -9.78 -11.24
C LEU A 83 -0.70 -11.15 -11.76
N GLU A 84 -1.55 -11.82 -12.53
CA GLU A 84 -1.17 -13.04 -13.25
C GLU A 84 -0.49 -12.62 -14.56
N LEU A 85 0.75 -13.09 -14.74
CA LEU A 85 1.50 -12.92 -15.97
C LEU A 85 1.11 -13.98 -17.01
N GLY A 86 1.53 -13.81 -18.26
CA GLY A 86 1.21 -14.76 -19.33
C GLY A 86 1.75 -16.18 -19.12
N ASN A 87 2.84 -16.34 -18.36
CA ASN A 87 3.38 -17.64 -17.92
C ASN A 87 2.62 -18.28 -16.74
N GLY A 88 1.59 -17.61 -16.20
CA GLY A 88 0.80 -18.07 -15.05
C GLY A 88 1.37 -17.69 -13.68
N GLU A 89 2.55 -17.06 -13.62
CA GLU A 89 3.15 -16.59 -12.37
C GLU A 89 2.35 -15.42 -11.78
N LYS A 90 2.26 -15.37 -10.45
CA LYS A 90 1.50 -14.35 -9.70
C LYS A 90 2.46 -13.35 -9.06
N VAL A 91 2.30 -12.08 -9.42
CA VAL A 91 3.07 -10.97 -8.85
C VAL A 91 2.22 -10.25 -7.80
N TYR A 92 2.64 -10.37 -6.54
CA TYR A 92 2.00 -9.73 -5.38
C TYR A 92 2.57 -8.35 -5.07
N ASN A 93 3.83 -8.12 -5.46
CA ASN A 93 4.52 -6.87 -5.23
C ASN A 93 4.77 -6.17 -6.56
N ILE A 94 4.09 -5.06 -6.78
CA ILE A 94 4.24 -4.22 -7.96
C ILE A 94 5.71 -3.82 -8.22
N LYS A 95 6.56 -3.75 -7.19
CA LYS A 95 7.99 -3.44 -7.35
C LYS A 95 8.73 -4.48 -8.17
N ASP A 96 8.27 -5.73 -8.19
CA ASP A 96 8.89 -6.81 -8.95
C ASP A 96 8.74 -6.59 -10.46
N LEU A 97 7.83 -5.70 -10.90
CA LEU A 97 7.70 -5.26 -12.29
C LEU A 97 8.73 -4.20 -12.70
N THR A 98 9.36 -3.51 -11.74
CA THR A 98 10.35 -2.45 -12.01
C THR A 98 11.49 -2.90 -12.94
N PRO A 99 12.15 -4.06 -12.75
CA PRO A 99 13.21 -4.51 -13.67
C PRO A 99 12.70 -4.80 -15.09
N LEU A 100 11.40 -5.02 -15.27
CA LEU A 100 10.80 -5.38 -16.56
C LEU A 100 10.53 -4.18 -17.47
N VAL A 101 10.65 -2.96 -16.96
CA VAL A 101 10.37 -1.72 -17.70
C VAL A 101 11.60 -0.80 -17.78
N PRO A 102 11.63 0.19 -18.69
CA PRO A 102 12.69 1.19 -18.69
C PRO A 102 12.64 2.06 -17.42
N PRO A 103 13.77 2.50 -16.85
CA PRO A 103 13.80 3.20 -15.55
C PRO A 103 13.04 4.55 -15.56
N ASP A 104 12.94 5.19 -16.71
CA ASP A 104 12.28 6.50 -16.92
C ASP A 104 10.91 6.38 -17.57
N SER A 105 10.39 5.15 -17.69
CA SER A 105 9.09 4.89 -18.28
C SER A 105 7.94 5.40 -17.41
N LYS A 106 6.74 5.52 -17.99
CA LYS A 106 5.56 5.94 -17.23
C LYS A 106 5.28 4.93 -16.11
N THR A 107 5.34 3.63 -16.40
CA THR A 107 5.20 2.57 -15.40
C THR A 107 6.20 2.71 -14.27
N ALA A 108 7.50 2.88 -14.56
CA ALA A 108 8.52 2.99 -13.51
C ALA A 108 8.28 4.19 -12.57
N ARG A 109 7.88 5.35 -13.14
CA ARG A 109 7.48 6.52 -12.35
C ARG A 109 6.23 6.25 -11.50
N SER A 110 5.20 5.64 -12.08
CA SER A 110 3.97 5.30 -11.36
C SER A 110 4.24 4.27 -10.25
N ILE A 111 5.17 3.31 -10.42
CA ILE A 111 5.63 2.40 -9.35
C ILE A 111 6.27 3.18 -8.20
N ARG A 112 7.17 4.14 -8.50
CA ARG A 112 7.81 4.98 -7.48
C ARG A 112 6.78 5.82 -6.72
N ASN A 113 5.87 6.46 -7.44
CA ASN A 113 4.80 7.28 -6.86
C ASN A 113 3.83 6.44 -6.03
N TYR A 114 3.47 5.23 -6.49
CA TYR A 114 2.68 4.27 -5.73
C TYR A 114 3.36 3.94 -4.40
N LYS A 115 4.64 3.57 -4.43
CA LYS A 115 5.42 3.24 -3.21
C LYS A 115 5.45 4.42 -2.24
N HIS A 116 5.74 5.62 -2.75
CA HIS A 116 5.80 6.83 -1.95
C HIS A 116 4.44 7.11 -1.29
N ASN A 117 3.37 7.22 -2.07
CA ASN A 117 2.04 7.52 -1.56
C ASN A 117 1.50 6.42 -0.63
N SER A 118 1.74 5.15 -0.93
CA SER A 118 1.37 4.05 -0.04
C SER A 118 2.10 4.12 1.31
N ARG A 119 3.38 4.52 1.31
CA ARG A 119 4.17 4.67 2.54
C ARG A 119 3.69 5.87 3.35
N VAL A 120 3.53 7.02 2.70
CA VAL A 120 3.05 8.24 3.38
C VAL A 120 1.66 8.00 3.97
N GLY A 121 0.73 7.41 3.21
CA GLY A 121 -0.59 7.07 3.71
C GLY A 121 -0.54 6.13 4.91
N ALA A 122 0.32 5.10 4.88
CA ALA A 122 0.51 4.20 6.00
C ALA A 122 1.10 4.90 7.23
N LEU A 123 2.05 5.83 7.05
CA LEU A 123 2.63 6.61 8.14
C LEU A 123 1.61 7.59 8.75
N SER A 124 0.75 8.21 7.93
CA SER A 124 -0.31 9.08 8.42
C SER A 124 -1.26 8.35 9.36
N PHE A 125 -1.67 7.13 9.01
CA PHE A 125 -2.52 6.30 9.89
C PHE A 125 -1.74 5.69 11.07
N GLY A 126 -0.55 5.15 10.82
CA GLY A 126 0.21 4.39 11.81
C GLY A 126 0.97 5.23 12.83
N ILE A 127 1.36 6.47 12.47
CA ILE A 127 2.11 7.37 13.33
C ILE A 127 1.34 8.65 13.60
N GLY A 128 0.73 9.26 12.56
CA GLY A 128 0.05 10.55 12.70
C GLY A 128 -1.08 10.52 13.73
N ILE A 129 -1.96 9.53 13.66
CA ILE A 129 -3.08 9.39 14.61
C ILE A 129 -2.58 9.14 16.05
N PRO A 130 -1.72 8.14 16.33
CA PRO A 130 -1.18 7.95 17.68
C PRO A 130 -0.41 9.16 18.22
N ALA A 131 0.39 9.83 17.38
CA ALA A 131 1.16 11.00 17.78
C ALA A 131 0.24 12.16 18.20
N ALA A 132 -0.80 12.44 17.41
CA ALA A 132 -1.82 13.43 17.77
C ALA A 132 -2.51 13.07 19.10
N GLY A 133 -2.80 11.78 19.30
CA GLY A 133 -3.36 11.25 20.54
C GLY A 133 -2.47 11.53 21.74
N VAL A 134 -1.21 11.09 21.69
CA VAL A 134 -0.26 11.23 22.79
C VAL A 134 0.01 12.70 23.11
N ILE A 135 0.23 13.54 22.09
CA ILE A 135 0.52 14.97 22.30
C ILE A 135 -0.71 15.67 22.89
N GLY A 136 -1.88 15.50 22.29
CA GLY A 136 -3.11 16.15 22.76
C GLY A 136 -3.49 15.74 24.18
N THR A 137 -3.43 14.43 24.49
CA THR A 137 -3.65 13.93 25.86
C THR A 137 -2.60 14.43 26.84
N GLY A 138 -1.33 14.52 26.43
CA GLY A 138 -0.28 15.09 27.27
C GLY A 138 -0.56 16.54 27.67
N VAL A 139 -0.99 17.38 26.72
CA VAL A 139 -1.37 18.78 26.99
C VAL A 139 -2.58 18.86 27.92
N MET A 140 -3.61 18.04 27.69
CA MET A 140 -4.80 18.00 28.56
C MET A 140 -4.42 17.63 30.00
N ILE A 141 -3.59 16.59 30.19
CA ILE A 141 -3.11 16.17 31.51
C ILE A 141 -2.30 17.29 32.17
N ALA A 142 -1.41 17.96 31.43
CA ALA A 142 -0.63 19.08 31.95
C ALA A 142 -1.53 20.23 32.46
N GLY A 143 -2.65 20.50 31.77
CA GLY A 143 -3.65 21.47 32.22
C GLY A 143 -4.28 21.12 33.55
N LEU A 144 -4.51 19.82 33.83
CA LEU A 144 -5.09 19.37 35.11
C LEU A 144 -4.15 19.52 36.30
N PHE A 145 -2.84 19.63 36.07
CA PHE A 145 -1.85 19.87 37.11
C PHE A 145 -1.51 21.35 37.29
N GLN A 146 -2.21 22.27 36.62
CA GLN A 146 -1.97 23.69 36.82
C GLN A 146 -2.54 24.21 38.14
N LYS A 147 -1.77 25.08 38.79
CA LYS A 147 -2.19 25.76 40.04
C LYS A 147 -3.11 26.94 39.76
N ASP A 148 -2.92 27.62 38.62
CA ASP A 148 -3.76 28.73 38.20
C ASP A 148 -5.01 28.18 37.48
N THR A 149 -6.16 28.33 38.14
CA THR A 149 -7.46 27.87 37.62
C THR A 149 -7.85 28.56 36.32
N ASN A 150 -7.39 29.79 36.07
CA ASN A 150 -7.67 30.52 34.84
C ASN A 150 -6.95 29.91 33.62
N LEU A 151 -5.85 29.18 33.85
CA LEU A 151 -5.07 28.55 32.79
C LEU A 151 -5.54 27.12 32.46
N ILE A 152 -6.33 26.48 33.33
CA ILE A 152 -6.78 25.09 33.14
C ILE A 152 -7.62 24.97 31.86
N LEU A 153 -8.66 25.79 31.72
CA LEU A 153 -9.58 25.74 30.58
C LEU A 153 -8.89 26.02 29.23
N PRO A 154 -8.05 27.07 29.06
CA PRO A 154 -7.37 27.30 27.79
C PRO A 154 -6.36 26.20 27.45
N ILE A 155 -5.59 25.68 28.42
CA ILE A 155 -4.65 24.58 28.17
C ILE A 155 -5.40 23.32 27.74
N PHE A 156 -6.51 23.00 28.43
CA PHE A 156 -7.35 21.89 28.06
C PHE A 156 -7.92 22.05 26.65
N GLY A 157 -8.40 23.25 26.30
CA GLY A 157 -8.89 23.59 24.96
C GLY A 157 -7.83 23.39 23.87
N VAL A 158 -6.57 23.80 24.13
CA VAL A 158 -5.44 23.53 23.22
C VAL A 158 -5.20 22.02 23.08
N GLY A 159 -5.23 21.27 24.18
CA GLY A 159 -5.05 19.83 24.15
C GLY A 159 -6.12 19.10 23.31
N VAL A 160 -7.39 19.49 23.45
CA VAL A 160 -8.50 18.99 22.62
C VAL A 160 -8.32 19.36 21.15
N ALA A 161 -7.93 20.61 20.87
CA ALA A 161 -7.71 21.07 19.50
C ALA A 161 -6.57 20.32 18.81
N VAL A 162 -5.45 20.07 19.51
CA VAL A 162 -4.32 19.28 19.00
C VAL A 162 -4.72 17.82 18.77
N PHE A 163 -5.45 17.23 19.72
CA PHE A 163 -5.93 15.86 19.61
C PHE A 163 -6.83 15.67 18.38
N LEU A 164 -7.93 16.42 18.31
CA LEU A 164 -8.92 16.28 17.24
C LEU A 164 -8.36 16.76 15.89
N GLY A 165 -7.69 17.93 15.87
CA GLY A 165 -7.09 18.48 14.66
C GLY A 165 -6.03 17.55 14.07
N GLY A 166 -5.16 16.99 14.92
CA GLY A 166 -4.13 16.04 14.50
C GLY A 166 -4.72 14.72 14.00
N MET A 167 -5.76 14.19 14.65
CA MET A 167 -6.45 12.98 14.19
C MET A 167 -7.15 13.18 12.83
N ILE A 168 -7.90 14.28 12.68
CA ILE A 168 -8.61 14.61 11.43
C ILE A 168 -7.59 14.83 10.31
N GLY A 169 -6.58 15.68 10.54
CA GLY A 169 -5.54 15.97 9.56
C GLY A 169 -4.80 14.72 9.09
N SER A 170 -4.40 13.86 10.04
CA SER A 170 -3.74 12.59 9.73
C SER A 170 -4.65 11.63 8.95
N THR A 171 -5.94 11.58 9.30
CA THR A 171 -6.93 10.74 8.63
C THR A 171 -7.15 11.18 7.18
N VAL A 172 -7.40 12.49 6.97
CA VAL A 172 -7.58 13.07 5.63
C VAL A 172 -6.34 12.84 4.78
N MET A 173 -5.15 13.14 5.30
CA MET A 173 -3.90 12.95 4.59
C MET A 173 -3.65 11.48 4.24
N GLY A 174 -3.96 10.58 5.17
CA GLY A 174 -3.92 9.13 4.95
C GLY A 174 -4.83 8.69 3.79
N PHE A 175 -6.07 9.18 3.74
CA PHE A 175 -7.00 8.87 2.65
C PHE A 175 -6.57 9.46 1.31
N VAL A 176 -6.09 10.70 1.26
CA VAL A 176 -5.60 11.35 0.03
C VAL A 176 -4.45 10.55 -0.57
N HIS A 177 -3.45 10.20 0.23
CA HIS A 177 -2.31 9.41 -0.24
C HIS A 177 -2.70 7.99 -0.63
N LYS A 178 -3.63 7.36 0.10
CA LYS A 178 -4.18 6.05 -0.28
C LYS A 178 -4.90 6.13 -1.64
N GLY A 179 -5.72 7.15 -1.86
CA GLY A 179 -6.41 7.40 -3.14
C GLY A 179 -5.42 7.59 -4.30
N ARG A 180 -4.39 8.42 -4.10
CA ARG A 180 -3.29 8.60 -5.08
C ARG A 180 -2.57 7.29 -5.38
N ALA A 181 -2.30 6.46 -4.37
CA ALA A 181 -1.72 5.14 -4.58
C ALA A 181 -2.62 4.26 -5.46
N HIS A 182 -3.93 4.24 -5.23
CA HIS A 182 -4.87 3.51 -6.10
C HIS A 182 -4.85 4.02 -7.56
N PHE A 183 -4.79 5.35 -7.75
CA PHE A 183 -4.66 5.94 -9.08
C PHE A 183 -3.38 5.49 -9.80
N TYR A 184 -2.21 5.63 -9.16
CA TYR A 184 -0.94 5.21 -9.77
C TYR A 184 -0.89 3.71 -10.04
N ARG A 185 -1.58 2.89 -9.24
CA ARG A 185 -1.72 1.47 -9.53
C ARG A 185 -2.47 1.22 -10.84
N GLY A 186 -3.55 1.96 -11.10
CA GLY A 186 -4.25 1.90 -12.40
C GLY A 186 -3.32 2.27 -13.56
N GLU A 187 -2.52 3.33 -13.39
CA GLU A 187 -1.53 3.73 -14.40
C GLU A 187 -0.45 2.68 -14.67
N ILE A 188 0.00 1.96 -13.63
CA ILE A 188 0.97 0.87 -13.78
C ILE A 188 0.41 -0.21 -14.68
N ILE A 189 -0.83 -0.65 -14.43
CA ILE A 189 -1.46 -1.72 -15.22
C ILE A 189 -1.64 -1.30 -16.69
N THR A 190 -2.07 -0.06 -16.94
CA THR A 190 -2.33 0.43 -18.30
C THR A 190 -1.05 0.73 -19.09
N SER A 191 -0.01 1.27 -18.44
CA SER A 191 1.25 1.62 -19.09
C SER A 191 2.27 0.47 -19.17
N TYR A 192 2.08 -0.61 -18.41
CA TYR A 192 3.05 -1.71 -18.33
C TYR A 192 3.34 -2.37 -19.67
N HIS A 193 2.29 -2.70 -20.44
CA HIS A 193 2.44 -3.37 -21.73
C HIS A 193 3.28 -2.59 -22.76
N PRO A 194 2.99 -1.31 -23.06
CA PRO A 194 3.81 -0.53 -23.98
C PRO A 194 5.24 -0.34 -23.46
N ASP A 195 5.42 -0.15 -22.15
CA ASP A 195 6.75 0.02 -21.56
C ASP A 195 7.57 -1.29 -21.61
N LEU A 196 6.94 -2.45 -21.42
CA LEU A 196 7.57 -3.77 -21.57
C LEU A 196 8.01 -4.02 -23.02
N LEU A 197 7.17 -3.69 -24.00
CA LEU A 197 7.52 -3.78 -25.43
C LEU A 197 8.72 -2.91 -25.76
N LYS A 198 8.74 -1.68 -25.23
CA LYS A 198 9.86 -0.75 -25.37
C LYS A 198 11.14 -1.34 -24.77
N LYS A 199 11.08 -1.92 -23.57
CA LYS A 199 12.23 -2.59 -22.92
C LYS A 199 12.76 -3.76 -23.74
N LEU A 200 11.86 -4.55 -24.34
CA LEU A 200 12.19 -5.68 -25.20
C LEU A 200 12.54 -5.28 -26.64
N GLN A 201 12.52 -3.98 -26.97
CA GLN A 201 12.79 -3.45 -28.32
C GLN A 201 11.94 -4.11 -29.42
N ILE A 202 10.69 -4.45 -29.11
CA ILE A 202 9.75 -5.03 -30.07
C ILE A 202 8.99 -3.89 -30.74
N LYS A 203 9.22 -3.69 -32.05
CA LYS A 203 8.45 -2.74 -32.87
C LYS A 203 7.20 -3.45 -33.41
N ILE A 204 6.03 -3.13 -32.86
CA ILE A 204 4.76 -3.63 -33.39
C ILE A 204 4.29 -2.68 -34.49
N LYS A 205 4.18 -3.15 -35.73
CA LYS A 205 3.82 -2.32 -36.90
C LYS A 205 2.36 -1.86 -36.88
N ARG A 206 1.48 -2.56 -36.15
CA ARG A 206 0.15 -2.15 -35.69
C ARG A 206 -0.16 -2.93 -34.41
N MET A 207 -0.33 -2.25 -33.28
CA MET A 207 -0.93 -2.91 -32.12
C MET A 207 -2.33 -3.34 -32.54
N PRO A 208 -2.71 -4.64 -32.50
CA PRO A 208 -4.12 -4.96 -32.48
C PRO A 208 -4.69 -4.17 -31.30
N GLU A 209 -5.74 -3.39 -31.54
CA GLU A 209 -6.46 -2.73 -30.46
C GLU A 209 -6.66 -3.78 -29.39
N ILE A 210 -6.16 -3.50 -28.18
CA ILE A 210 -6.45 -4.31 -27.01
C ILE A 210 -7.91 -3.99 -26.70
N GLY A 211 -8.80 -4.55 -27.52
CA GLY A 211 -10.24 -4.49 -27.40
C GLY A 211 -10.56 -5.12 -26.07
N GLY A 212 -10.79 -4.24 -25.10
CA GLY A 212 -11.17 -4.59 -23.75
C GLY A 212 -10.20 -5.54 -23.05
N LEU A 213 -9.34 -4.97 -22.20
CA LEU A 213 -9.49 -5.37 -20.79
C LEU A 213 -10.92 -4.95 -20.37
N GLN A 214 -11.95 -5.62 -20.91
CA GLN A 214 -13.23 -5.68 -20.25
C GLN A 214 -12.86 -6.28 -18.93
N GLN A 215 -12.93 -5.44 -17.91
CA GLN A 215 -12.90 -5.82 -16.54
C GLN A 215 -13.98 -6.89 -16.44
N GLN A 216 -13.61 -8.16 -16.63
CA GLN A 216 -14.52 -9.27 -16.50
C GLN A 216 -15.03 -9.12 -15.09
N ARG A 217 -16.28 -8.63 -15.00
CA ARG A 217 -16.99 -8.51 -13.73
C ARG A 217 -16.79 -9.87 -13.08
N PRO A 218 -16.17 -9.96 -11.90
CA PRO A 218 -15.73 -11.23 -11.35
C PRO A 218 -16.93 -12.18 -11.36
N THR A 219 -16.91 -13.14 -12.29
CA THR A 219 -17.77 -14.30 -12.20
C THR A 219 -17.32 -15.00 -10.93
N PRO A 220 -18.22 -15.28 -9.97
CA PRO A 220 -17.83 -16.00 -8.77
C PRO A 220 -17.14 -17.29 -9.22
N GLY A 221 -15.83 -17.36 -8.98
CA GLY A 221 -15.06 -18.54 -9.33
C GLY A 221 -15.55 -19.72 -8.51
N PRO A 222 -15.40 -20.97 -9.00
CA PRO A 222 -15.64 -22.15 -8.18
C PRO A 222 -14.82 -22.02 -6.90
N SER A 223 -15.50 -22.07 -5.76
CA SER A 223 -14.90 -22.06 -4.43
C SER A 223 -13.83 -23.15 -4.39
N THR A 224 -12.56 -22.75 -4.39
CA THR A 224 -11.47 -23.69 -4.18
C THR A 224 -11.46 -24.02 -2.70
N GLU A 225 -12.00 -25.18 -2.36
CA GLU A 225 -11.94 -25.75 -1.03
C GLU A 225 -10.47 -26.00 -0.67
N TYR A 226 -9.93 -25.16 0.23
CA TYR A 226 -8.71 -25.44 1.00
C TYR A 226 -9.11 -25.62 2.45
#